data_AF-A0A523EFI7-F1
#
_entry.id   AF-A0A523EFI7-F1
#
_cell.length_a   1.000
_cell.length_b   1.000
_cell.length_c   1.000
_cell.angle_alpha   90.00
_cell.angle_beta   90.00
_cell.angle_gamma   90.00
#
_symmetry.space_group_name_H-M   'P 1'
#
loop_
_entity.id
_entity.type
_entity.pdbx_description
1 polymer ?
#
loop_
_entity_poly.entity_id
_entity_poly.type
_entity_poly.pdbx_seq_one_letter_code
_entity_poly.pdbx_strand_id
1 'polypeptide(L)'
;MGKEQRSIRGRNGCLVLVCLALATASVRAEHKLYSLEIPDAQAATFEIPFEVEYAGEVSIRANWSSKGPLAFRIEPPGGNGRTTRRSGLSPIQIKIDVRQNQLGQGPWILIIHALSVSGAGRGLLTIDLPERRSLQLREPTAAGLFPSEPKRPIEKWQKPRTIRRDLGLEHRRVVQSTESFRELLVDSNDRPPDTCRWQNDLLQWLATQRDHAIDQSAEPDPATRKLMTQMVDAIHAVDEIRRSSNPVLVGPAPAERRRRVGWERLRTDLLRPVERSLDELLTAVRRNHAPELQGEQWPLRLVSCLTATERYFDQRWIAGADSAPNRDLAEAQWRPFNRAAAALAALSGLAADDVIRFSSRNR
;
A
#
# COMPACT_ATOMS: atom_id res chain seq x y z
N MET A 1 -16.06 73.87 -5.48
CA MET A 1 -16.73 74.72 -4.47
C MET A 1 -18.22 74.76 -4.81
N GLY A 2 -19.06 74.23 -3.92
CA GLY A 2 -20.51 74.18 -4.04
C GLY A 2 -21.06 73.40 -2.84
N LYS A 3 -21.62 74.11 -1.86
CA LYS A 3 -22.22 73.59 -0.63
C LYS A 3 -23.75 73.63 -0.75
N GLU A 4 -24.41 72.66 -0.14
CA GLU A 4 -25.71 72.66 0.60
C GLU A 4 -26.45 71.34 0.34
N GLN A 5 -26.55 70.42 1.31
CA GLN A 5 -27.44 70.37 2.49
C GLN A 5 -28.94 70.16 2.18
N ARG A 6 -29.46 68.97 2.54
CA ARG A 6 -30.54 68.70 3.54
C ARG A 6 -30.94 67.21 3.46
N SER A 7 -30.88 66.44 4.55
CA SER A 7 -31.93 66.23 5.60
C SER A 7 -33.14 65.42 5.05
N ILE A 8 -33.74 64.39 5.66
CA ILE A 8 -33.97 64.05 7.09
C ILE A 8 -34.61 62.64 7.18
N ARG A 9 -34.28 61.91 8.27
CA ARG A 9 -35.04 60.91 9.08
C ARG A 9 -35.77 59.68 8.48
N GLY A 10 -35.55 58.57 9.19
CA GLY A 10 -36.55 57.51 9.51
C GLY A 10 -35.88 56.30 10.18
N ARG A 11 -35.41 56.37 11.43
CA ARG A 11 -36.08 55.87 12.66
C ARG A 11 -36.56 54.41 12.59
N ASN A 12 -35.85 53.53 13.30
CA ASN A 12 -36.26 52.40 14.16
C ASN A 12 -35.03 51.47 14.26
N GLY A 13 -34.28 51.40 15.36
CA GLY A 13 -34.77 51.07 16.69
C GLY A 13 -34.75 49.55 16.86
N CYS A 14 -33.56 48.95 16.97
CA CYS A 14 -33.42 47.64 17.62
C CYS A 14 -32.10 47.61 18.39
N LEU A 15 -32.25 47.71 19.70
CA LEU A 15 -31.23 47.68 20.73
C LEU A 15 -30.83 46.20 20.88
N VAL A 16 -29.74 45.77 20.24
CA VAL A 16 -29.17 44.44 20.48
C VAL A 16 -28.06 44.59 21.50
N LEU A 17 -28.37 44.08 22.69
CA LEU A 17 -27.48 43.91 23.83
C LEU A 17 -26.17 43.25 23.39
N VAL A 18 -25.06 43.89 23.78
CA VAL A 18 -23.74 43.29 23.80
C VAL A 18 -23.72 42.24 24.91
N CYS A 19 -23.98 40.98 24.55
CA CYS A 19 -23.54 39.85 25.36
C CYS A 19 -22.11 39.51 24.94
N LEU A 20 -21.14 40.10 25.65
CA LEU A 20 -19.74 39.71 25.59
C LEU A 20 -19.61 38.33 26.28
N ALA A 21 -20.05 37.28 25.59
CA ALA A 21 -19.67 35.93 25.96
C ALA A 21 -18.19 35.78 25.61
N LEU A 22 -17.35 35.67 26.64
CA LEU A 22 -15.99 35.14 26.52
C LEU A 22 -16.09 33.72 25.97
N ALA A 23 -16.19 33.60 24.65
CA ALA A 23 -16.02 32.35 23.96
C ALA A 23 -14.55 31.97 24.13
N THR A 24 -14.28 31.06 25.06
CA THR A 24 -13.11 30.19 24.97
C THR A 24 -13.15 29.59 23.57
N ALA A 25 -12.24 30.04 22.69
CA ALA A 25 -12.11 29.47 21.36
C ALA A 25 -11.68 28.01 21.54
N SER A 26 -12.66 27.11 21.48
CA SER A 26 -12.40 25.68 21.30
C SER A 26 -11.78 25.55 19.92
N VAL A 27 -10.44 25.60 19.87
CA VAL A 27 -9.66 25.31 18.67
C VAL A 27 -10.00 23.87 18.29
N ARG A 28 -10.74 23.71 17.20
CA ARG A 28 -11.14 22.42 16.64
C ARG A 28 -10.23 22.14 15.45
N ALA A 29 -9.78 20.89 15.34
CA ALA A 29 -9.15 20.36 14.13
C ALA A 29 -9.95 20.78 12.90
N GLU A 30 -9.27 21.40 11.95
CA GLU A 30 -9.87 21.71 10.67
C GLU A 30 -9.97 20.40 9.88
N HIS A 31 -11.20 19.97 9.66
CA HIS A 31 -11.52 18.79 8.86
C HIS A 31 -12.12 19.28 7.54
N LYS A 32 -11.45 18.99 6.42
CA LYS A 32 -12.01 19.25 5.08
C LYS A 32 -12.66 17.97 4.55
N LEU A 33 -13.92 18.07 4.15
CA LEU A 33 -14.73 16.96 3.66
C LEU A 33 -14.97 17.13 2.15
N TYR A 34 -14.69 16.09 1.37
CA TYR A 34 -14.92 16.08 -0.07
C TYR A 34 -15.73 14.84 -0.47
N SER A 35 -16.67 15.03 -1.41
CA SER A 35 -17.40 13.95 -2.05
C SER A 35 -16.76 13.63 -3.40
N LEU A 36 -16.58 12.35 -3.70
CA LEU A 36 -16.04 11.84 -4.96
C LEU A 36 -17.13 11.08 -5.71
N GLU A 37 -17.35 11.40 -6.98
CA GLU A 37 -18.20 10.60 -7.86
C GLU A 37 -17.32 9.80 -8.81
N ILE A 38 -17.27 8.48 -8.61
CA ILE A 38 -16.42 7.58 -9.40
C ILE A 38 -17.25 7.08 -10.58
N PRO A 39 -16.89 7.45 -11.82
CA PRO A 39 -17.66 7.04 -13.00
C PRO A 39 -17.49 5.55 -13.28
N ASP A 40 -18.52 4.95 -13.88
CA ASP A 40 -18.47 3.56 -14.29
C ASP A 40 -17.59 3.37 -15.53
N ALA A 41 -16.71 2.37 -15.49
CA ALA A 41 -15.90 1.91 -16.63
C ALA A 41 -15.06 2.99 -17.34
N GLN A 42 -14.81 4.13 -16.70
CA GLN A 42 -13.99 5.21 -17.24
C GLN A 42 -12.89 5.58 -16.24
N ALA A 43 -11.69 5.85 -16.75
CA ALA A 43 -10.64 6.42 -15.94
C ALA A 43 -10.99 7.87 -15.58
N ALA A 44 -10.86 8.23 -14.31
CA ALA A 44 -11.08 9.59 -13.84
C ALA A 44 -9.94 10.05 -12.95
N THR A 45 -9.62 11.33 -13.02
CA THR A 45 -8.62 11.97 -12.16
C THR A 45 -9.27 13.13 -11.43
N PHE A 46 -9.11 13.15 -10.11
CA PHE A 46 -9.59 14.20 -9.24
C PHE A 46 -8.37 14.92 -8.64
N GLU A 47 -8.35 16.23 -8.72
CA GLU A 47 -7.30 17.05 -8.13
C GLU A 47 -7.91 17.94 -7.06
N ILE A 48 -7.44 17.77 -5.82
CA ILE A 48 -7.96 18.45 -4.65
C ILE A 48 -6.82 19.26 -4.05
N PRO A 49 -6.78 20.58 -4.27
CA PRO A 49 -5.84 21.45 -3.60
C PRO A 49 -6.23 21.62 -2.13
N PHE A 50 -5.25 21.59 -1.24
CA PHE A 50 -5.44 21.92 0.18
C PHE A 50 -4.24 22.68 0.73
N GLU A 51 -4.51 23.65 1.61
CA GLU A 51 -3.50 24.45 2.28
C GLU A 51 -3.23 23.91 3.68
N VAL A 52 -1.97 23.96 4.09
CA VAL A 52 -1.50 23.54 5.42
C VAL A 52 -0.84 24.74 6.09
N GLU A 53 -1.50 25.29 7.10
CA GLU A 53 -1.03 26.48 7.81
C GLU A 53 0.06 26.19 8.85
N TYR A 54 0.08 24.97 9.41
CA TYR A 54 0.95 24.61 10.52
C TYR A 54 1.74 23.33 10.21
N ALA A 55 2.97 23.23 10.73
CA ALA A 55 3.75 22.01 10.62
C ALA A 55 3.13 20.91 11.49
N GLY A 56 3.16 19.67 11.02
CA GLY A 56 2.64 18.51 11.72
C GLY A 56 2.12 17.41 10.79
N GLU A 57 1.50 16.40 11.39
CA GLU A 57 0.90 15.30 10.63
C GLU A 57 -0.42 15.75 9.99
N VAL A 58 -0.51 15.62 8.66
CA VAL A 58 -1.78 15.66 7.92
C VAL A 58 -2.25 14.22 7.73
N SER A 59 -3.52 13.94 8.06
CA SER A 59 -4.14 12.63 7.89
C SER A 59 -5.24 12.71 6.84
N ILE A 60 -5.13 11.90 5.79
CA ILE A 60 -6.10 11.79 4.71
C ILE A 60 -6.80 10.45 4.82
N ARG A 61 -8.12 10.45 4.99
CA ARG A 61 -8.96 9.26 5.09
C ARG A 61 -9.93 9.24 3.92
N ALA A 62 -9.97 8.15 3.16
CA ALA A 62 -10.92 8.00 2.07
C ALA A 62 -11.66 6.66 2.17
N ASN A 63 -12.96 6.68 1.92
CA ASN A 63 -13.81 5.50 1.84
C ASN A 63 -14.72 5.65 0.61
N TRP A 64 -14.84 4.61 -0.21
CA TRP A 64 -15.72 4.59 -1.37
C TRP A 64 -16.45 3.26 -1.53
N SER A 65 -17.56 3.31 -2.26
CA SER A 65 -18.47 2.17 -2.46
C SER A 65 -18.13 1.29 -3.66
N SER A 66 -17.33 1.77 -4.62
CA SER A 66 -16.97 0.96 -5.80
C SER A 66 -15.99 -0.16 -5.41
N LYS A 67 -16.02 -1.26 -6.18
CA LYS A 67 -15.16 -2.43 -5.94
C LYS A 67 -13.72 -2.23 -6.44
N GLY A 68 -13.49 -1.22 -7.25
CA GLY A 68 -12.19 -0.91 -7.84
C GLY A 68 -11.24 -0.22 -6.85
N PRO A 69 -9.91 -0.46 -6.93
CA PRO A 69 -8.93 0.29 -6.18
C PRO A 69 -8.80 1.73 -6.74
N LEU A 70 -8.47 2.66 -5.86
CA LEU A 70 -8.08 4.02 -6.22
C LEU A 70 -6.58 4.21 -5.95
N ALA A 71 -5.92 5.02 -6.78
CA ALA A 71 -4.54 5.44 -6.58
C ALA A 71 -4.52 6.91 -6.12
N PHE A 72 -3.77 7.19 -5.07
CA PHE A 72 -3.61 8.49 -4.45
C PHE A 72 -2.18 8.96 -4.62
N ARG A 73 -1.99 10.22 -4.99
CA ARG A 73 -0.71 10.89 -5.09
C ARG A 73 -0.83 12.26 -4.42
N ILE A 74 0.06 12.56 -3.49
CA ILE A 74 0.11 13.83 -2.78
C ILE A 74 1.39 14.54 -3.20
N GLU A 75 1.22 15.70 -3.81
CA GLU A 75 2.32 16.55 -4.28
C GLU A 75 2.54 17.72 -3.32
N PRO A 76 3.78 17.94 -2.86
CA PRO A 76 4.11 19.10 -2.05
C PRO A 76 4.08 20.38 -2.90
N PRO A 77 3.86 21.54 -2.26
CA PRO A 77 3.85 22.82 -2.95
C PRO A 77 5.17 23.09 -3.67
N GLY A 78 5.08 23.60 -4.90
CA GLY A 78 6.23 23.95 -5.74
C GLY A 78 7.10 22.76 -6.16
N GLY A 79 6.64 21.51 -6.01
CA GLY A 79 7.41 20.30 -6.33
C GLY A 79 8.57 20.02 -5.37
N ASN A 80 8.72 20.84 -4.33
CA ASN A 80 9.82 20.76 -3.37
C ASN A 80 9.46 19.82 -2.21
N GLY A 81 9.67 18.52 -2.41
CA GLY A 81 9.53 17.53 -1.35
C GLY A 81 9.24 16.13 -1.87
N ARG A 82 9.04 15.20 -0.94
CA ARG A 82 8.74 13.81 -1.28
C ARG A 82 7.25 13.67 -1.64
N THR A 83 6.98 13.36 -2.91
CA THR A 83 5.65 12.93 -3.34
C THR A 83 5.26 11.66 -2.58
N THR A 84 4.07 11.65 -1.97
CA THR A 84 3.55 10.46 -1.28
C THR A 84 2.55 9.78 -2.20
N ARG A 85 2.69 8.47 -2.41
CA ARG A 85 1.79 7.69 -3.27
C ARG A 85 1.23 6.50 -2.52
N ARG A 86 -0.04 6.18 -2.74
CA ARG A 86 -0.68 4.99 -2.17
C ARG A 86 -1.81 4.53 -3.05
N SER A 87 -1.90 3.22 -3.29
CA SER A 87 -3.02 2.61 -4.00
C SER A 87 -3.63 1.52 -3.14
N GLY A 88 -4.94 1.31 -3.26
CA GLY A 88 -5.60 0.25 -2.51
C GLY A 88 -7.11 0.27 -2.67
N LEU A 89 -7.76 -0.70 -2.03
CA LEU A 89 -9.21 -0.76 -1.89
C LEU A 89 -9.68 0.13 -0.74
N SER A 90 -10.97 0.45 -0.74
CA SER A 90 -11.62 1.16 0.36
C SER A 90 -11.65 0.30 1.63
N PRO A 91 -11.48 0.87 2.84
CA PRO A 91 -11.07 2.25 3.13
C PRO A 91 -9.55 2.42 3.12
N ILE A 92 -9.07 3.63 2.85
CA ILE A 92 -7.65 3.99 2.88
C ILE A 92 -7.38 5.14 3.86
N GLN A 93 -6.22 5.10 4.51
CA GLN A 93 -5.72 6.19 5.33
C GLN A 93 -4.26 6.48 4.98
N ILE A 94 -3.95 7.72 4.62
CA ILE A 94 -2.61 8.21 4.30
C ILE A 94 -2.22 9.24 5.36
N LYS A 95 -0.97 9.20 5.81
CA LYS A 95 -0.41 10.18 6.75
C LYS A 95 0.83 10.78 6.12
N ILE A 96 0.95 12.10 6.16
CA ILE A 96 2.12 12.84 5.71
C ILE A 96 2.59 13.77 6.84
N ASP A 97 3.90 13.90 6.99
CA ASP A 97 4.50 14.82 7.96
C ASP A 97 4.92 16.11 7.25
N VAL A 98 4.25 17.21 7.57
CA VAL A 98 4.50 18.53 6.99
C VAL A 98 5.48 19.28 7.86
N ARG A 99 6.62 19.65 7.28
CA ARG A 99 7.68 20.38 7.99
C ARG A 99 7.52 21.89 7.87
N GLN A 100 8.10 22.63 8.82
CA GLN A 100 8.04 24.09 8.86
C GLN A 100 8.52 24.75 7.57
N ASN A 101 9.53 24.19 6.91
CA ASN A 101 10.11 24.71 5.66
C ASN A 101 9.23 24.45 4.41
N GLN A 102 8.09 23.77 4.56
CA GLN A 102 7.13 23.49 3.48
C GLN A 102 5.86 24.34 3.59
N LEU A 103 5.71 25.10 4.68
CA LEU A 103 4.57 25.98 4.92
C LEU A 103 4.68 27.24 4.05
N GLY A 104 3.54 27.75 3.57
CA GLY A 104 3.47 29.01 2.81
C GLY A 104 4.07 28.96 1.40
N GLN A 105 4.48 27.80 0.90
CA GLN A 105 5.05 27.64 -0.45
C GLN A 105 3.99 27.42 -1.55
N GLY A 106 2.70 27.46 -1.19
CA GLY A 106 1.56 27.18 -2.06
C GLY A 106 0.69 26.02 -1.55
N PRO A 107 -0.35 25.63 -2.30
CA PRO A 107 -1.21 24.52 -1.91
C PRO A 107 -0.52 23.17 -2.16
N TRP A 108 -0.81 22.21 -1.29
CA TRP A 108 -0.59 20.80 -1.56
C TRP A 108 -1.65 20.30 -2.53
N ILE A 109 -1.31 19.34 -3.38
CA ILE A 109 -2.25 18.77 -4.35
C ILE A 109 -2.44 17.29 -4.05
N LEU A 110 -3.66 16.89 -3.69
CA LEU A 110 -4.06 15.50 -3.63
C LEU A 110 -4.68 15.11 -4.97
N ILE A 111 -4.04 14.16 -5.65
CA ILE A 111 -4.45 13.62 -6.94
C ILE A 111 -4.96 12.19 -6.70
N ILE A 112 -6.19 11.93 -7.13
CA ILE A 112 -6.85 10.63 -6.99
C ILE A 112 -7.17 10.12 -8.38
N HIS A 113 -6.62 8.97 -8.74
CA HIS A 113 -6.91 8.28 -9.99
C HIS A 113 -7.85 7.11 -9.72
N ALA A 114 -9.03 7.16 -10.32
CA ALA A 114 -9.89 6.01 -10.51
C ALA A 114 -9.45 5.29 -11.78
N LEU A 115 -9.01 4.04 -11.62
CA LEU A 115 -8.71 3.16 -12.75
C LEU A 115 -10.02 2.73 -13.42
N SER A 116 -9.99 2.40 -14.72
CA SER A 116 -11.15 1.94 -15.48
C SER A 116 -11.59 0.53 -15.04
N VAL A 117 -12.16 0.43 -13.85
CA VAL A 117 -12.70 -0.80 -13.28
C VAL A 117 -14.20 -0.63 -13.18
N SER A 118 -14.97 -1.67 -13.51
CA SER A 118 -16.43 -1.59 -13.51
C SER A 118 -17.01 -1.32 -12.11
N GLY A 119 -18.06 -0.52 -12.07
CA GLY A 119 -18.83 -0.15 -10.89
C GLY A 119 -18.73 1.33 -10.56
N ALA A 120 -19.76 2.09 -10.92
CA ALA A 120 -19.98 3.44 -10.38
C ALA A 120 -19.97 3.40 -8.84
N GLY A 121 -19.42 4.45 -8.24
CA GLY A 121 -19.38 4.56 -6.78
C GLY A 121 -19.36 5.99 -6.28
N ARG A 122 -19.65 6.14 -5.00
CA ARG A 122 -19.45 7.40 -4.27
C ARG A 122 -18.37 7.21 -3.23
N GLY A 123 -17.50 8.20 -3.11
CA GLY A 123 -16.44 8.26 -2.12
C GLY A 123 -16.61 9.45 -1.19
N LEU A 124 -16.23 9.26 0.06
CA LEU A 124 -16.05 10.31 1.04
C LEU A 124 -14.57 10.41 1.37
N LEU A 125 -14.02 11.62 1.25
CA LEU A 125 -12.66 11.95 1.60
C LEU A 125 -12.67 12.95 2.76
N THR A 126 -11.83 12.72 3.75
CA THR A 126 -11.59 13.61 4.87
C THR A 126 -10.10 13.93 4.95
N ILE A 127 -9.76 15.21 4.97
CA ILE A 127 -8.40 15.70 5.21
C ILE A 127 -8.40 16.36 6.58
N ASP A 128 -7.64 15.78 7.52
CA ASP A 128 -7.41 16.30 8.85
C ASP A 128 -6.11 17.12 8.84
N LEU A 129 -6.21 18.44 9.04
CA LEU A 129 -5.07 19.35 9.00
C LEU A 129 -4.47 19.55 10.39
N PRO A 130 -3.13 19.72 10.50
CA PRO A 130 -2.47 20.01 11.76
C PRO A 130 -2.94 21.37 12.29
N GLU A 131 -3.23 21.42 13.59
CA GLU A 131 -3.67 22.64 14.25
C GLU A 131 -2.51 23.53 14.67
N ARG A 132 -2.80 24.83 14.83
CA ARG A 132 -1.94 25.73 15.60
C ARG A 132 -1.84 25.18 16.99
N ARG A 133 -0.71 24.55 17.34
CA ARG A 133 -0.38 24.37 18.75
C ARG A 133 -0.37 25.77 19.35
N SER A 134 -1.34 26.05 20.22
CA SER A 134 -1.19 27.14 21.17
C SER A 134 0.16 26.89 21.82
N LEU A 135 1.07 27.85 21.69
CA LEU A 135 2.26 27.92 22.50
C LEU A 135 1.77 28.09 23.95
N GLN A 136 1.24 27.02 24.55
CA GLN A 136 1.57 26.77 25.93
C GLN A 136 3.09 26.69 25.86
N LEU A 137 3.74 27.78 26.29
CA LEU A 137 5.08 27.66 26.81
C LEU A 137 5.00 26.45 27.74
N ARG A 138 5.48 25.30 27.25
CA ARG A 138 6.08 24.36 28.18
C ARG A 138 7.14 25.22 28.83
N GLU A 139 6.91 25.56 30.10
CA GLU A 139 8.01 25.91 30.98
C GLU A 139 9.17 24.98 30.63
N PRO A 140 10.40 25.49 30.48
CA PRO A 140 11.55 24.65 30.19
C PRO A 140 11.57 23.55 31.25
N THR A 141 11.03 22.40 30.89
CA THR A 141 11.00 21.24 31.76
C THR A 141 12.46 20.90 31.82
N ALA A 142 13.04 21.07 33.02
CA ALA A 142 14.44 20.89 33.28
C ALA A 142 14.96 19.72 32.42
N ALA A 143 15.87 20.03 31.52
CA ALA A 143 16.50 19.03 30.67
C ALA A 143 17.20 18.04 31.60
N GLY A 144 16.54 16.91 31.85
CA GLY A 144 16.99 15.92 32.79
C GLY A 144 15.88 14.94 33.07
N LEU A 145 16.02 13.72 32.54
CA LEU A 145 15.19 12.56 32.87
C LEU A 145 13.80 12.53 32.21
N PHE A 146 13.71 12.64 30.89
CA PHE A 146 12.70 11.81 30.24
C PHE A 146 13.19 10.36 30.42
N PRO A 147 12.46 9.48 31.13
CA PRO A 147 12.78 8.06 31.05
C PRO A 147 12.71 7.72 29.56
N SER A 148 13.84 7.25 29.02
CA SER A 148 13.90 6.73 27.65
C SER A 148 12.66 5.87 27.45
N GLU A 149 11.87 6.16 26.40
CA GLU A 149 10.66 5.39 26.09
C GLU A 149 11.00 3.91 26.26
N PRO A 150 10.21 3.15 27.05
CA PRO A 150 10.53 1.77 27.33
C PRO A 150 10.68 1.06 25.98
N LYS A 151 11.90 0.54 25.72
CA LYS A 151 12.20 -0.18 24.49
C LYS A 151 11.15 -1.26 24.34
N ARG A 152 10.32 -1.17 23.29
CA ARG A 152 9.29 -2.18 23.05
C ARG A 152 9.96 -3.55 23.03
N PRO A 153 9.40 -4.57 23.71
CA PRO A 153 9.96 -5.90 23.68
C PRO A 153 10.10 -6.36 22.23
N ILE A 154 11.29 -6.84 21.86
CA ILE A 154 11.52 -7.45 20.56
C ILE A 154 10.67 -8.71 20.47
N GLU A 155 9.78 -8.76 19.49
CA GLU A 155 8.87 -9.88 19.29
C GLU A 155 9.64 -11.14 18.85
N LYS A 156 9.10 -12.33 19.14
CA LYS A 156 9.82 -13.59 18.90
C LYS A 156 10.21 -13.78 17.43
N TRP A 157 9.34 -13.44 16.49
CA TRP A 157 9.57 -13.59 15.05
C TRP A 157 10.65 -12.63 14.50
N GLN A 158 10.96 -11.55 15.21
CA GLN A 158 12.01 -10.61 14.84
C GLN A 158 13.41 -11.15 15.18
N LYS A 159 13.49 -12.11 16.11
CA LYS A 159 14.76 -12.69 16.54
C LYS A 159 15.22 -13.73 15.51
N PRO A 160 16.53 -13.75 15.17
CA PRO A 160 17.07 -14.76 14.28
C PRO A 160 16.90 -16.16 14.85
N ARG A 161 16.63 -17.12 13.96
CA ARG A 161 16.60 -18.55 14.31
C ARG A 161 17.81 -19.27 13.72
N THR A 162 18.55 -20.00 14.57
CA THR A 162 19.71 -20.77 14.13
C THR A 162 19.28 -22.07 13.47
N ILE A 163 19.86 -22.39 12.31
CA ILE A 163 19.68 -23.68 11.64
C ILE A 163 20.33 -24.76 12.49
N ARG A 164 19.52 -25.68 13.03
CA ARG A 164 20.04 -26.85 13.77
C ARG A 164 20.58 -27.90 12.80
N ARG A 165 21.68 -28.57 13.18
CA ARG A 165 22.39 -29.54 12.32
C ARG A 165 21.64 -30.86 12.15
N ASP A 166 20.77 -31.19 13.08
CA ASP A 166 19.97 -32.42 13.12
C ASP A 166 18.72 -32.37 12.24
N LEU A 167 18.40 -31.21 11.65
CA LEU A 167 17.24 -31.07 10.76
C LEU A 167 17.50 -31.67 9.38
N GLY A 168 16.45 -32.31 8.82
CA GLY A 168 16.42 -32.74 7.43
C GLY A 168 16.63 -31.58 6.44
N LEU A 169 16.97 -31.90 5.19
CA LEU A 169 17.27 -30.89 4.16
C LEU A 169 16.10 -29.90 3.94
N GLU A 170 14.87 -30.40 3.85
CA GLU A 170 13.70 -29.55 3.63
C GLU A 170 13.42 -28.60 4.80
N HIS A 171 13.50 -29.09 6.05
CA HIS A 171 13.39 -28.25 7.24
C HIS A 171 14.47 -27.17 7.30
N ARG A 172 15.72 -27.50 6.90
CA ARG A 172 16.80 -26.51 6.81
C ARG A 172 16.52 -25.45 5.75
N ARG A 173 15.94 -25.82 4.60
CA ARG A 173 15.50 -24.87 3.57
C ARG A 173 14.41 -23.93 4.07
N VAL A 174 13.45 -24.45 4.84
CA VAL A 174 12.40 -23.63 5.46
C VAL A 174 12.99 -22.60 6.42
N VAL A 175 13.91 -23.00 7.30
CA VAL A 175 14.62 -22.05 8.18
C VAL A 175 15.38 -21.03 7.33
N GLN A 176 16.22 -21.48 6.41
CA GLN A 176 17.10 -20.60 5.64
C GLN A 176 16.32 -19.57 4.82
N SER A 177 15.24 -19.98 4.15
CA SER A 177 14.42 -19.08 3.34
C SER A 177 13.63 -18.08 4.20
N THR A 178 13.09 -18.52 5.33
CA THR A 178 12.39 -17.65 6.30
C THR A 178 13.35 -16.64 6.91
N GLU A 179 14.54 -17.07 7.34
CA GLU A 179 15.57 -16.17 7.88
C GLU A 179 16.07 -15.19 6.82
N SER A 180 16.25 -15.62 5.57
CA SER A 180 16.67 -14.73 4.50
C SER A 180 15.63 -13.63 4.21
N PHE A 181 14.34 -13.95 4.37
CA PHE A 181 13.28 -12.95 4.30
C PHE A 181 13.27 -12.04 5.55
N ARG A 182 13.48 -12.60 6.75
CA ARG A 182 13.61 -11.84 8.01
C ARG A 182 14.76 -10.83 7.96
N GLU A 183 15.94 -11.26 7.54
CA GLU A 183 17.13 -10.41 7.41
C GLU A 183 16.87 -9.21 6.50
N LEU A 184 16.16 -9.41 5.39
CA LEU A 184 15.76 -8.33 4.49
C LEU A 184 14.87 -7.29 5.18
N LEU A 185 13.97 -7.72 6.06
CA LEU A 185 12.94 -6.87 6.66
C LEU A 185 13.30 -6.28 8.03
N VAL A 186 14.16 -6.96 8.79
CA VAL A 186 14.46 -6.60 10.19
C VAL A 186 15.87 -6.04 10.33
N ASP A 187 16.86 -6.66 9.65
CA ASP A 187 18.28 -6.38 9.91
C ASP A 187 18.92 -5.48 8.84
N SER A 188 18.28 -5.34 7.67
CA SER A 188 18.81 -4.51 6.58
C SER A 188 18.77 -3.02 6.93
N ASN A 189 19.93 -2.36 6.91
CA ASN A 189 20.02 -0.89 6.94
C ASN A 189 19.27 -0.23 5.77
N ASP A 190 19.11 -0.96 4.67
CA ASP A 190 18.31 -0.59 3.51
C ASP A 190 17.03 -1.44 3.50
N ARG A 191 16.18 -1.22 4.51
CA ARG A 191 14.91 -1.93 4.63
C ARG A 191 13.95 -1.43 3.53
N PRO A 192 13.43 -2.32 2.66
CA PRO A 192 12.44 -1.91 1.68
C PRO A 192 11.17 -1.40 2.39
N PRO A 193 10.54 -0.33 1.91
CA PRO A 193 9.29 0.14 2.50
C PRO A 193 8.20 -0.91 2.33
N ASP A 194 7.36 -1.13 3.34
CA ASP A 194 6.20 -2.02 3.26
C ASP A 194 4.96 -1.24 2.81
N THR A 195 5.01 -0.73 1.58
CA THR A 195 3.97 0.15 1.00
C THR A 195 2.59 -0.51 0.99
N CYS A 196 2.55 -1.82 0.82
CA CYS A 196 1.32 -2.62 0.75
C CYS A 196 0.94 -3.31 2.07
N ARG A 197 1.76 -3.19 3.12
CA ARG A 197 1.51 -3.73 4.46
C ARG A 197 1.28 -5.25 4.48
N TRP A 198 2.05 -6.01 3.73
CA TRP A 198 1.99 -7.49 3.75
C TRP A 198 3.25 -8.12 4.33
N GLN A 199 4.37 -7.39 4.36
CA GLN A 199 5.70 -7.98 4.59
C GLN A 199 5.85 -8.48 6.03
N ASN A 200 5.50 -7.64 7.02
CA ASN A 200 5.61 -8.03 8.43
C ASN A 200 4.60 -9.12 8.80
N ASP A 201 3.35 -8.96 8.37
CA ASP A 201 2.27 -9.93 8.65
C ASP A 201 2.63 -11.30 8.06
N LEU A 202 3.13 -11.35 6.81
CA LEU A 202 3.63 -12.58 6.22
C LEU A 202 4.84 -13.14 6.99
N LEU A 203 5.82 -12.31 7.34
CA LEU A 203 7.01 -12.79 8.07
C LEU A 203 6.64 -13.38 9.44
N GLN A 204 5.71 -12.77 10.16
CA GLN A 204 5.20 -13.30 11.42
C GLN A 204 4.53 -14.67 11.23
N TRP A 205 3.70 -14.81 10.18
CA TRP A 205 3.08 -16.08 9.84
C TRP A 205 4.13 -17.14 9.43
N LEU A 206 5.07 -16.80 8.55
CA LEU A 206 6.16 -17.68 8.12
C LEU A 206 7.03 -18.14 9.29
N ALA A 207 7.38 -17.25 10.21
CA ALA A 207 8.16 -17.60 11.40
C ALA A 207 7.40 -18.58 12.30
N THR A 208 6.08 -18.42 12.43
CA THR A 208 5.21 -19.33 13.18
C THR A 208 5.17 -20.71 12.52
N GLN A 209 4.98 -20.76 11.19
CA GLN A 209 4.95 -22.02 10.45
C GLN A 209 6.30 -22.73 10.43
N ARG A 210 7.40 -21.98 10.30
CA ARG A 210 8.77 -22.49 10.46
C ARG A 210 8.92 -23.18 11.81
N ASP A 211 8.50 -22.53 12.89
CA ASP A 211 8.65 -23.07 14.24
C ASP A 211 7.74 -24.31 14.45
N HIS A 212 6.51 -24.30 13.94
CA HIS A 212 5.65 -25.49 13.94
C HIS A 212 6.25 -26.67 13.16
N ALA A 213 6.79 -26.43 11.97
CA ALA A 213 7.42 -27.46 11.16
C ALA A 213 8.63 -28.08 11.89
N ILE A 214 9.45 -27.26 12.54
CA ILE A 214 10.69 -27.73 13.20
C ILE A 214 10.42 -28.39 14.55
N ASP A 215 9.56 -27.79 15.36
CA ASP A 215 9.37 -28.21 16.75
C ASP A 215 8.26 -29.26 16.89
N GLN A 216 7.28 -29.27 15.99
CA GLN A 216 6.10 -30.15 16.04
C GLN A 216 6.01 -31.11 14.85
N SER A 217 6.90 -30.99 13.86
CA SER A 217 6.80 -31.74 12.58
C SER A 217 5.44 -31.56 11.90
N ALA A 218 4.83 -30.39 12.10
CA ALA A 218 3.53 -30.05 11.52
C ALA A 218 3.72 -29.46 10.12
N GLU A 219 2.93 -29.95 9.17
CA GLU A 219 2.87 -29.42 7.82
C GLU A 219 1.67 -28.48 7.63
N PRO A 220 1.77 -27.47 6.76
CA PRO A 220 0.61 -26.68 6.39
C PRO A 220 -0.45 -27.55 5.69
N ASP A 221 -1.72 -27.23 5.92
CA ASP A 221 -2.87 -27.89 5.28
C ASP A 221 -2.73 -27.91 3.74
N PRO A 222 -3.16 -28.99 3.04
CA PRO A 222 -3.05 -29.10 1.59
C PRO A 222 -3.65 -27.92 0.81
N ALA A 223 -4.75 -27.32 1.27
CA ALA A 223 -5.34 -26.16 0.62
C ALA A 223 -4.49 -24.91 0.81
N THR A 224 -3.91 -24.71 2.00
CA THR A 224 -2.92 -23.65 2.26
C THR A 224 -1.70 -23.83 1.36
N ARG A 225 -1.15 -25.05 1.27
CA ARG A 225 0.00 -25.34 0.39
C ARG A 225 -0.30 -25.02 -1.07
N LYS A 226 -1.45 -25.48 -1.58
CA LYS A 226 -1.89 -25.18 -2.94
C LYS A 226 -1.94 -23.67 -3.19
N LEU A 227 -2.51 -22.92 -2.25
CA LEU A 227 -2.61 -21.47 -2.38
C LEU A 227 -1.22 -20.78 -2.34
N MET A 228 -0.32 -21.24 -1.48
CA MET A 228 1.07 -20.76 -1.44
C MET A 228 1.80 -21.04 -2.76
N THR A 229 1.66 -22.24 -3.31
CA THR A 229 2.22 -22.59 -4.63
C THR A 229 1.69 -21.66 -5.71
N GLN A 230 0.37 -21.41 -5.74
CA GLN A 230 -0.22 -20.46 -6.70
C GLN A 230 0.32 -19.03 -6.53
N MET A 231 0.59 -18.58 -5.30
CA MET A 231 1.24 -17.27 -5.07
C MET A 231 2.68 -17.24 -5.59
N VAL A 232 3.45 -18.32 -5.36
CA VAL A 232 4.81 -18.45 -5.87
C VAL A 232 4.82 -18.41 -7.41
N ASP A 233 3.93 -19.19 -8.04
CA ASP A 233 3.80 -19.24 -9.50
C ASP A 233 3.42 -17.87 -10.07
N ALA A 234 2.50 -17.15 -9.43
CA ALA A 234 2.13 -15.80 -9.83
C ALA A 234 3.30 -14.81 -9.71
N ILE A 235 4.11 -14.88 -8.64
CA ILE A 235 5.30 -14.05 -8.49
C ILE A 235 6.31 -14.35 -9.61
N HIS A 236 6.56 -15.61 -9.91
CA HIS A 236 7.45 -16.01 -11.01
C HIS A 236 6.92 -15.55 -12.38
N ALA A 237 5.62 -15.68 -12.64
CA ALA A 237 5.03 -15.23 -13.90
C ALA A 237 5.19 -13.70 -14.10
N VAL A 238 4.98 -12.90 -13.05
CA VAL A 238 5.21 -11.44 -13.11
C VAL A 238 6.69 -11.12 -13.30
N ASP A 239 7.58 -11.92 -12.73
CA ASP A 239 9.01 -11.78 -12.90
C ASP A 239 9.49 -12.09 -14.32
N GLU A 240 8.89 -13.09 -14.96
CA GLU A 240 9.13 -13.41 -16.36
C GLU A 240 8.76 -12.21 -17.26
N ILE A 241 7.63 -11.54 -17.00
CA ILE A 241 7.26 -10.29 -17.70
C ILE A 241 8.35 -9.23 -17.46
N ARG A 242 8.78 -9.05 -16.20
CA ARG A 242 9.78 -8.03 -15.83
C ARG A 242 11.11 -8.24 -16.55
N ARG A 243 11.57 -9.49 -16.65
CA ARG A 243 12.85 -9.88 -17.26
C ARG A 243 12.74 -10.23 -18.74
N SER A 244 11.54 -10.20 -19.31
CA SER A 244 11.31 -10.63 -20.69
C SER A 244 12.18 -9.85 -21.67
N SER A 245 12.68 -10.53 -22.69
CA SER A 245 13.31 -9.93 -23.87
C SER A 245 12.39 -9.93 -25.09
N ASN A 246 11.14 -10.38 -24.94
CA ASN A 246 10.19 -10.46 -26.04
C ASN A 246 9.85 -9.04 -26.53
N PRO A 247 10.13 -8.68 -27.80
CA PRO A 247 9.92 -7.32 -28.30
C PRO A 247 8.46 -6.88 -28.29
N VAL A 248 7.50 -7.80 -28.22
CA VAL A 248 6.07 -7.47 -28.01
C VAL A 248 5.83 -6.98 -26.58
N LEU A 249 6.52 -7.56 -25.60
CA LEU A 249 6.39 -7.23 -24.18
C LEU A 249 7.29 -6.06 -23.77
N VAL A 250 8.46 -5.88 -24.38
CA VAL A 250 9.43 -4.85 -23.99
C VAL A 250 9.78 -3.82 -25.07
N GLY A 251 9.27 -3.96 -26.28
CA GLY A 251 9.47 -2.97 -27.34
C GLY A 251 8.50 -1.81 -27.24
N PRO A 252 8.86 -0.62 -27.79
CA PRO A 252 7.94 0.49 -27.90
C PRO A 252 6.76 0.14 -28.83
N ALA A 253 5.59 0.68 -28.53
CA ALA A 253 4.43 0.52 -29.41
C ALA A 253 4.74 1.05 -30.82
N PRO A 254 4.33 0.33 -31.89
CA PRO A 254 4.53 0.80 -33.27
C PRO A 254 3.91 2.19 -33.50
N ALA A 255 4.60 3.04 -34.28
CA ALA A 255 4.09 4.35 -34.66
C ALA A 255 2.88 4.26 -35.61
N GLU A 256 2.89 3.29 -36.53
CA GLU A 256 1.80 3.07 -37.49
C GLU A 256 0.57 2.46 -36.82
N ARG A 257 -0.59 3.12 -36.97
CA ARG A 257 -1.85 2.73 -36.31
C ARG A 257 -2.25 1.27 -36.56
N ARG A 258 -2.15 0.76 -37.79
CA ARG A 258 -2.52 -0.63 -38.12
C ARG A 258 -1.64 -1.65 -37.41
N ARG A 259 -0.32 -1.40 -37.37
CA ARG A 259 0.64 -2.25 -36.67
C ARG A 259 0.45 -2.18 -35.16
N ARG A 260 0.11 -1.01 -34.62
CA ARG A 260 -0.18 -0.83 -33.20
C ARG A 260 -1.33 -1.71 -32.73
N VAL A 261 -2.45 -1.76 -33.47
CA VAL A 261 -3.59 -2.63 -33.13
C VAL A 261 -3.18 -4.11 -33.10
N GLY A 262 -2.38 -4.57 -34.07
CA GLY A 262 -1.86 -5.93 -34.09
C GLY A 262 -0.93 -6.23 -32.90
N TRP A 263 -0.04 -5.29 -32.58
CA TRP A 263 0.87 -5.36 -31.44
C TRP A 263 0.11 -5.40 -30.11
N GLU A 264 -0.89 -4.54 -29.91
CA GLU A 264 -1.74 -4.51 -28.70
C GLU A 264 -2.46 -5.84 -28.49
N ARG A 265 -2.98 -6.45 -29.57
CA ARG A 265 -3.63 -7.76 -29.52
C ARG A 265 -2.66 -8.86 -29.08
N LEU A 266 -1.50 -8.95 -29.73
CA LEU A 266 -0.47 -9.93 -29.38
C LEU A 266 0.02 -9.76 -27.93
N ARG A 267 0.24 -8.51 -27.51
CA ARG A 267 0.63 -8.18 -26.15
C ARG A 267 -0.43 -8.62 -25.15
N THR A 268 -1.70 -8.31 -25.40
CA THR A 268 -2.81 -8.74 -24.56
C THR A 268 -2.88 -10.26 -24.48
N ASP A 269 -2.72 -10.96 -25.60
CA ASP A 269 -2.77 -12.43 -25.62
C ASP A 269 -1.61 -13.06 -24.82
N LEU A 270 -0.44 -12.42 -24.78
CA LEU A 270 0.71 -12.84 -23.97
C LEU A 270 0.52 -12.56 -22.47
N LEU A 271 -0.11 -11.45 -22.09
CA LEU A 271 -0.29 -11.05 -20.69
C LEU A 271 -1.53 -11.68 -20.05
N ARG A 272 -2.57 -11.96 -20.82
CA ARG A 272 -3.87 -12.48 -20.35
C ARG A 272 -3.76 -13.71 -19.43
N PRO A 273 -2.87 -14.70 -19.68
CA PRO A 273 -2.69 -15.82 -18.75
C PRO A 273 -2.26 -15.38 -17.35
N VAL A 274 -1.34 -14.42 -17.25
CA VAL A 274 -0.85 -13.89 -15.97
C VAL A 274 -1.94 -13.08 -15.28
N GLU A 275 -2.63 -12.21 -16.02
CA GLU A 275 -3.76 -11.43 -15.48
C GLU A 275 -4.85 -12.35 -14.92
N ARG A 276 -5.24 -13.39 -15.68
CA ARG A 276 -6.24 -14.37 -15.24
C ARG A 276 -5.78 -15.11 -13.99
N SER A 277 -4.52 -15.54 -13.93
CA SER A 277 -3.97 -16.22 -12.76
C SER A 277 -4.02 -15.34 -11.51
N LEU A 278 -3.68 -14.04 -11.64
CA LEU A 278 -3.79 -13.08 -10.54
C LEU A 278 -5.24 -12.84 -10.10
N ASP A 279 -6.18 -12.75 -11.04
CA ASP A 279 -7.61 -12.58 -10.73
C ASP A 279 -8.21 -13.81 -10.04
N GLU A 280 -7.85 -15.01 -10.50
CA GLU A 280 -8.22 -16.28 -9.88
C GLU A 280 -7.65 -16.38 -8.46
N LEU A 281 -6.38 -16.00 -8.27
CA LEU A 281 -5.72 -16.00 -6.98
C LEU A 281 -6.36 -14.97 -6.02
N LEU A 282 -6.66 -13.75 -6.48
CA LEU A 282 -7.41 -12.76 -5.72
C LEU A 282 -8.78 -13.30 -5.29
N THR A 283 -9.46 -14.01 -6.18
CA THR A 283 -10.76 -14.63 -5.91
C THR A 283 -10.63 -15.74 -4.86
N ALA A 284 -9.63 -16.61 -4.99
CA ALA A 284 -9.37 -17.70 -4.05
C ALA A 284 -9.05 -17.19 -2.65
N VAL A 285 -8.21 -16.16 -2.55
CA VAL A 285 -7.89 -15.50 -1.28
C VAL A 285 -9.12 -14.85 -0.66
N ARG A 286 -9.93 -14.11 -1.43
CA ARG A 286 -11.15 -13.45 -0.92
C ARG A 286 -12.20 -14.43 -0.42
N ARG A 287 -12.28 -15.61 -1.01
CA ARG A 287 -13.21 -16.66 -0.62
C ARG A 287 -12.68 -17.53 0.53
N ASN A 288 -11.52 -17.22 1.09
CA ASN A 288 -10.88 -17.96 2.17
C ASN A 288 -10.75 -19.47 1.87
N HIS A 289 -10.26 -19.81 0.67
CA HIS A 289 -10.09 -21.21 0.27
C HIS A 289 -9.02 -21.98 1.09
N ALA A 290 -8.28 -21.31 1.98
CA ALA A 290 -7.28 -21.90 2.88
C ALA A 290 -7.64 -21.61 4.35
N PRO A 291 -8.09 -22.63 5.13
CA PRO A 291 -8.54 -22.43 6.51
C PRO A 291 -7.47 -21.84 7.45
N GLU A 292 -6.21 -22.22 7.31
CA GLU A 292 -5.11 -21.71 8.16
C GLU A 292 -4.78 -20.23 7.93
N LEU A 293 -5.27 -19.67 6.81
CA LEU A 293 -5.13 -18.24 6.51
C LEU A 293 -6.41 -17.47 6.89
N GLN A 294 -7.37 -18.10 7.54
CA GLN A 294 -8.59 -17.41 7.96
C GLN A 294 -8.25 -16.33 9.01
N GLY A 295 -8.55 -15.08 8.67
CA GLY A 295 -8.22 -13.92 9.49
C GLY A 295 -6.92 -13.22 9.08
N GLU A 296 -6.08 -13.87 8.28
CA GLU A 296 -4.86 -13.27 7.74
C GLU A 296 -5.18 -12.28 6.62
N GLN A 297 -4.63 -11.07 6.72
CA GLN A 297 -4.83 -10.01 5.71
C GLN A 297 -3.69 -9.94 4.70
N TRP A 298 -2.51 -10.48 5.05
CA TRP A 298 -1.34 -10.46 4.19
C TRP A 298 -1.56 -11.12 2.82
N PRO A 299 -2.33 -12.23 2.67
CA PRO A 299 -2.50 -12.85 1.36
C PRO A 299 -3.15 -11.91 0.36
N LEU A 300 -4.23 -11.24 0.77
CA LEU A 300 -4.97 -10.32 -0.09
C LEU A 300 -4.11 -9.11 -0.44
N ARG A 301 -3.37 -8.57 0.54
CA ARG A 301 -2.48 -7.44 0.35
C ARG A 301 -1.31 -7.78 -0.57
N LEU A 302 -0.68 -8.94 -0.40
CA LEU A 302 0.42 -9.43 -1.23
C LEU A 302 -0.03 -9.55 -2.68
N VAL A 303 -1.13 -10.27 -2.93
CA VAL A 303 -1.60 -10.50 -4.30
C VAL A 303 -2.06 -9.20 -4.95
N SER A 304 -2.77 -8.33 -4.21
CA SER A 304 -3.16 -7.01 -4.73
C SER A 304 -1.95 -6.14 -5.08
N CYS A 305 -0.90 -6.19 -4.25
CA CYS A 305 0.35 -5.48 -4.48
C CYS A 305 1.11 -6.03 -5.70
N LEU A 306 1.10 -7.35 -5.88
CA LEU A 306 1.68 -8.03 -7.02
C LEU A 306 0.94 -7.66 -8.31
N THR A 307 -0.39 -7.61 -8.29
CA THR A 307 -1.20 -7.13 -9.43
C THR A 307 -0.85 -5.68 -9.78
N ALA A 308 -0.72 -4.78 -8.79
CA ALA A 308 -0.31 -3.41 -9.06
C ALA A 308 1.11 -3.31 -9.68
N THR A 309 2.00 -4.23 -9.28
CA THR A 309 3.38 -4.35 -9.80
C THR A 309 3.41 -4.93 -11.22
N GLU A 310 2.59 -5.92 -11.51
CA GLU A 310 2.36 -6.46 -12.87
C GLU A 310 1.92 -5.33 -13.82
N ARG A 311 0.93 -4.53 -13.41
CA ARG A 311 0.44 -3.40 -14.20
C ARG A 311 1.52 -2.37 -14.52
N TYR A 312 2.49 -2.14 -13.63
CA TYR A 312 3.65 -1.30 -13.95
C TYR A 312 4.48 -1.91 -15.08
N PHE A 313 4.81 -3.21 -14.99
CA PHE A 313 5.62 -3.87 -16.02
C PHE A 313 4.92 -3.97 -17.36
N ASP A 314 3.58 -4.03 -17.37
CA ASP A 314 2.81 -3.84 -18.58
C ASP A 314 2.92 -2.40 -19.12
N GLN A 315 2.56 -1.40 -18.30
CA GLN A 315 2.38 -0.03 -18.77
C GLN A 315 3.68 0.72 -19.08
N ARG A 316 4.82 0.33 -18.50
CA ARG A 316 6.13 1.00 -18.70
C ARG A 316 6.59 1.09 -20.14
N TRP A 317 6.10 0.20 -21.01
CA TRP A 317 6.46 0.20 -22.43
C TRP A 317 5.51 1.02 -23.30
N ILE A 318 4.33 1.35 -22.78
CA ILE A 318 3.34 2.20 -23.43
C ILE A 318 3.56 3.66 -23.00
N ALA A 319 3.64 3.91 -21.69
CA ALA A 319 3.77 5.25 -21.12
C ALA A 319 5.23 5.71 -20.99
N GLY A 320 6.20 4.79 -21.11
CA GLY A 320 7.59 5.01 -20.71
C GLY A 320 7.82 4.65 -19.24
N ALA A 321 9.05 4.20 -18.93
CA ALA A 321 9.38 3.68 -17.60
C ALA A 321 9.16 4.69 -16.47
N ASP A 322 9.47 5.96 -16.73
CA ASP A 322 9.34 7.02 -15.72
C ASP A 322 7.89 7.47 -15.48
N SER A 323 7.02 7.28 -16.49
CA SER A 323 5.64 7.77 -16.46
C SER A 323 4.62 6.68 -16.13
N ALA A 324 5.03 5.41 -16.13
CA ALA A 324 4.10 4.32 -15.86
C ALA A 324 3.64 4.31 -14.39
N PRO A 325 2.35 4.02 -14.16
CA PRO A 325 1.80 3.95 -12.81
C PRO A 325 2.50 2.85 -12.01
N ASN A 326 2.55 3.02 -10.68
CA ASN A 326 3.11 2.06 -9.73
C ASN A 326 4.62 1.75 -9.89
N ARG A 327 5.40 2.55 -10.63
CA ARG A 327 6.86 2.38 -10.73
C ARG A 327 7.53 2.22 -9.37
N ASP A 328 7.37 3.22 -8.50
CA ASP A 328 8.04 3.24 -7.19
C ASP A 328 7.62 2.04 -6.33
N LEU A 329 6.35 1.60 -6.50
CA LEU A 329 5.85 0.41 -5.84
C LEU A 329 6.57 -0.84 -6.36
N ALA A 330 6.62 -1.03 -7.67
CA ALA A 330 7.27 -2.17 -8.29
C ALA A 330 8.75 -2.26 -7.92
N GLU A 331 9.48 -1.14 -8.00
CA GLU A 331 10.91 -1.08 -7.66
C GLU A 331 11.14 -1.41 -6.18
N ALA A 332 10.33 -0.85 -5.27
CA ALA A 332 10.47 -1.10 -3.84
C ALA A 332 10.05 -2.51 -3.40
N GLN A 333 9.05 -3.10 -4.04
CA GLN A 333 8.46 -4.39 -3.61
C GLN A 333 9.11 -5.60 -4.27
N TRP A 334 9.82 -5.44 -5.38
CA TRP A 334 10.31 -6.59 -6.16
C TRP A 334 11.24 -7.51 -5.37
N ARG A 335 12.20 -6.94 -4.63
CA ARG A 335 13.13 -7.73 -3.80
C ARG A 335 12.40 -8.48 -2.67
N PRO A 336 11.48 -7.85 -1.91
CA PRO A 336 10.58 -8.55 -1.00
C PRO A 336 9.80 -9.70 -1.63
N PHE A 337 9.19 -9.52 -2.81
CA PHE A 337 8.42 -10.58 -3.47
C PHE A 337 9.25 -11.83 -3.72
N ASN A 338 10.48 -11.68 -4.22
CA ASN A 338 11.35 -12.84 -4.48
C ASN A 338 11.74 -13.59 -3.20
N ARG A 339 12.00 -12.87 -2.10
CA ARG A 339 12.32 -13.51 -0.81
C ARG A 339 11.09 -14.19 -0.20
N ALA A 340 9.93 -13.57 -0.32
CA ALA A 340 8.65 -14.15 0.10
C ALA A 340 8.34 -15.42 -0.71
N ALA A 341 8.51 -15.39 -2.03
CA ALA A 341 8.32 -16.56 -2.90
C ALA A 341 9.23 -17.72 -2.49
N ALA A 342 10.51 -17.46 -2.21
CA ALA A 342 11.43 -18.50 -1.75
C ALA A 342 11.00 -19.14 -0.42
N ALA A 343 10.51 -18.33 0.53
CA ALA A 343 10.03 -18.83 1.83
C ALA A 343 8.72 -19.62 1.72
N LEU A 344 7.76 -19.11 0.93
CA LEU A 344 6.49 -19.79 0.65
C LEU A 344 6.74 -21.12 -0.09
N ALA A 345 7.64 -21.12 -1.07
CA ALA A 345 8.01 -22.33 -1.82
C ALA A 345 8.60 -23.39 -0.90
N ALA A 346 9.55 -23.02 -0.04
CA ALA A 346 10.17 -23.94 0.91
C ALA A 346 9.14 -24.57 1.86
N LEU A 347 8.19 -23.78 2.40
CA LEU A 347 7.12 -24.31 3.27
C LEU A 347 6.15 -25.22 2.52
N SER A 348 5.73 -24.82 1.31
CA SER A 348 4.82 -25.63 0.49
C SER A 348 5.43 -26.97 0.07
N GLY A 349 6.76 -27.06 0.00
CA GLY A 349 7.51 -28.25 -0.41
C GLY A 349 7.70 -29.32 0.68
N LEU A 350 7.39 -29.05 1.95
CA LEU A 350 7.64 -29.99 3.06
C LEU A 350 6.97 -31.37 2.89
N ALA A 351 5.84 -31.44 2.19
CA ALA A 351 5.00 -32.64 2.08
C ALA A 351 5.30 -33.55 0.88
N ALA A 352 6.22 -33.18 -0.01
CA ALA A 352 6.36 -33.84 -1.30
C ALA A 352 7.03 -35.23 -1.24
N ASP A 353 7.69 -35.59 -0.13
CA ASP A 353 8.54 -36.79 -0.06
C ASP A 353 7.86 -38.05 0.49
N ASP A 354 6.69 -37.95 1.14
CA ASP A 354 6.04 -39.13 1.73
C ASP A 354 5.26 -39.99 0.72
N VAL A 355 4.94 -39.45 -0.46
CA VAL A 355 4.29 -40.23 -1.53
C VAL A 355 5.27 -41.21 -2.19
N ILE A 356 6.57 -40.93 -2.18
CA ILE A 356 7.58 -41.81 -2.79
C ILE A 356 7.97 -42.95 -1.84
N ARG A 357 7.92 -42.75 -0.51
CA ARG A 357 8.32 -43.78 0.47
C ARG A 357 7.28 -44.89 0.67
N PHE A 358 6.00 -44.65 0.39
CA PHE A 358 4.97 -45.70 0.44
C PHE A 358 4.99 -46.63 -0.79
N SER A 359 5.60 -46.23 -1.91
CA SER A 359 5.73 -47.09 -3.10
C SER A 359 6.89 -48.09 -3.03
N SER A 360 7.84 -47.94 -2.09
CA SER A 360 9.03 -48.80 -2.01
C SER A 360 8.98 -49.82 -0.86
N ARG A 361 7.88 -49.91 -0.10
CA ARG A 361 7.67 -50.92 0.95
C ARG A 361 6.75 -52.08 0.56
N ASN A 362 6.25 -52.11 -0.68
CA ASN A 362 5.45 -53.21 -1.24
C ASN A 362 6.12 -53.84 -2.48
N ARG A 363 7.42 -54.11 -2.42
CA ARG A 363 8.09 -55.05 -3.34
C ARG A 363 9.02 -55.98 -2.60
#